data_AF-A0A9P9P432-F1
#
_entry.id   AF-A0A9P9P432-F1
#
_cell.length_a   1.000
_cell.length_b   1.000
_cell.length_c   1.000
_cell.angle_alpha   90.00
_cell.angle_beta   90.00
_cell.angle_gamma   90.00
#
_symmetry.space_group_name_H-M   'P 1'
#
loop_
_entity.id
_entity.type
_entity.pdbx_description
1 polymer ?
#
loop_
_entity_poly.entity_id
_entity_poly.type
_entity_poly.pdbx_seq_one_letter_code
_entity_poly.pdbx_strand_id
1 'polypeptide(L)'
;MSQPSGLRGNSGSRALPPSMPTSSETPSINNLDHQIGLQNGSTSILELSRQRLQLAKQAPPLNLSARVEELTRELGHQRQEIQFYRQAFENLQRFRETVYDLSQQLFLAHYLDHDVGRLDDVIAQLRNALEDSKRREFKAKRDWMEFWGIDHIAQELRGNVV
;
A
#
# COMPACT_ATOMS: atom_id res chain seq x y z
N MET A 1 -7.90 -48.54 -43.08
CA MET A 1 -7.35 -47.16 -43.09
C MET A 1 -8.28 -46.29 -42.28
N SER A 2 -7.84 -45.92 -41.08
CA SER A 2 -8.64 -45.24 -40.05
C SER A 2 -8.66 -43.73 -40.29
N GLN A 3 -9.83 -43.10 -40.17
CA GLN A 3 -9.91 -41.66 -39.92
C GLN A 3 -9.49 -41.34 -38.48
N PRO A 4 -8.97 -40.14 -38.22
CA PRO A 4 -9.19 -39.50 -36.94
C PRO A 4 -9.90 -38.15 -37.08
N SER A 5 -10.98 -38.04 -36.29
CA SER A 5 -11.61 -36.81 -35.86
C SER A 5 -10.72 -36.05 -34.86
N GLY A 6 -10.75 -34.72 -34.90
CA GLY A 6 -10.32 -33.83 -33.81
C GLY A 6 -10.75 -32.39 -34.15
N LEU A 7 -11.94 -31.94 -33.73
CA LEU A 7 -12.22 -31.23 -32.47
C LEU A 7 -11.20 -30.12 -32.19
N ARG A 8 -11.53 -28.89 -32.59
CA ARG A 8 -12.19 -27.85 -31.78
C ARG A 8 -11.25 -27.31 -30.70
N GLY A 9 -10.86 -26.05 -30.88
CA GLY A 9 -9.91 -25.38 -30.00
C GLY A 9 -10.45 -25.12 -28.61
N ASN A 10 -9.54 -24.78 -27.70
CA ASN A 10 -9.83 -23.83 -26.65
C ASN A 10 -8.57 -23.20 -26.06
N SER A 11 -8.72 -21.93 -25.71
CA SER A 11 -8.07 -21.24 -24.59
C SER A 11 -6.56 -21.06 -24.61
N GLY A 12 -6.11 -20.10 -25.40
CA GLY A 12 -5.04 -19.23 -24.92
C GLY A 12 -5.53 -18.51 -23.65
N SER A 13 -4.89 -18.78 -22.51
CA SER A 13 -5.02 -17.96 -21.30
C SER A 13 -4.51 -16.56 -21.62
N ARG A 14 -5.42 -15.69 -22.09
CA ARG A 14 -5.20 -14.26 -22.15
C ARG A 14 -5.12 -13.78 -20.71
N ALA A 15 -3.90 -13.72 -20.17
CA ALA A 15 -3.62 -12.99 -18.95
C ALA A 15 -4.19 -11.58 -19.15
N LEU A 16 -5.23 -11.25 -18.38
CA LEU A 16 -5.76 -9.90 -18.35
C LEU A 16 -4.61 -9.00 -17.85
N PRO A 17 -4.29 -7.90 -18.55
CA PRO A 17 -3.35 -6.93 -18.00
C PRO A 17 -3.87 -6.46 -16.64
N PRO A 18 -2.99 -6.18 -15.66
CA PRO A 18 -3.41 -5.67 -14.37
C PRO A 18 -4.28 -4.44 -14.60
N SER A 19 -5.55 -4.55 -14.25
CA SER A 19 -6.54 -3.49 -14.36
C SER A 19 -6.03 -2.31 -13.55
N MET A 20 -5.67 -1.21 -14.21
CA MET A 20 -5.39 0.04 -13.51
C MET A 20 -6.65 0.42 -12.73
N PRO A 21 -6.58 0.66 -11.41
CA PRO A 21 -7.75 1.04 -10.63
C PRO A 21 -8.35 2.30 -11.25
N THR A 22 -9.59 2.20 -11.70
CA THR A 22 -10.36 3.34 -12.19
C THR A 22 -10.58 4.28 -11.02
N SER A 23 -10.43 5.59 -11.24
CA SER A 23 -10.50 6.66 -10.24
C SER A 23 -11.83 6.77 -9.44
N SER A 24 -12.76 5.83 -9.65
CA SER A 24 -14.07 5.73 -8.99
C SER A 24 -14.15 4.63 -7.93
N GLU A 25 -13.11 3.80 -7.77
CA GLU A 25 -13.13 2.74 -6.77
C GLU A 25 -12.81 3.33 -5.39
N THR A 26 -13.76 3.24 -4.46
CA THR A 26 -13.52 3.64 -3.07
C THR A 26 -12.42 2.76 -2.50
N PRO A 27 -11.44 3.32 -1.77
CA PRO A 27 -10.38 2.53 -1.15
C PRO A 27 -10.99 1.39 -0.33
N SER A 28 -10.52 0.16 -0.55
CA SER A 28 -10.96 -0.98 0.24
C SER A 28 -10.36 -0.90 1.65
N ILE A 29 -11.13 -1.35 2.64
CA ILE A 29 -10.64 -1.50 4.02
C ILE A 29 -9.50 -2.52 3.99
N ASN A 30 -8.32 -2.11 4.48
CA ASN A 30 -7.16 -2.99 4.55
C ASN A 30 -7.03 -3.63 5.96
N ASN A 31 -6.08 -4.54 6.14
CA ASN A 31 -5.85 -5.22 7.43
C ASN A 31 -5.48 -4.23 8.56
N LEU A 32 -4.68 -3.22 8.25
CA LEU A 32 -4.28 -2.18 9.20
C LEU A 32 -5.51 -1.38 9.70
N ASP A 33 -6.43 -1.02 8.81
CA ASP A 33 -7.68 -0.35 9.16
C ASP A 33 -8.50 -1.21 10.13
N HIS A 34 -8.61 -2.51 9.87
CA HIS A 34 -9.29 -3.43 10.78
C HIS A 34 -8.66 -3.44 12.18
N GLN A 35 -7.33 -3.48 12.27
CA GLN A 35 -6.62 -3.47 13.54
C GLN A 35 -6.78 -2.14 14.29
N ILE A 36 -6.76 -1.02 13.58
CA ILE A 36 -7.01 0.31 14.12
C ILE A 36 -8.43 0.37 14.70
N GLY A 37 -9.41 -0.15 13.96
CA GLY A 37 -10.80 -0.25 14.44
C GLY A 37 -10.94 -1.08 15.72
N LEU A 38 -10.15 -2.15 15.88
CA LEU A 38 -10.15 -2.97 17.11
C LEU A 38 -9.61 -2.22 18.33
N GLN A 39 -8.75 -1.21 18.15
CA GLN A 39 -8.23 -0.37 19.23
C GLN A 39 -9.08 0.89 19.48
N ASN A 40 -10.34 0.90 19.03
CA ASN A 40 -11.21 2.08 19.03
C ASN A 40 -10.63 3.27 18.25
N GLY A 41 -9.65 3.02 17.37
CA GLY A 41 -9.17 3.99 16.42
C GLY A 41 -10.12 4.13 15.23
N SER A 42 -9.87 5.13 14.39
CA SER A 42 -10.63 5.31 13.16
C SER A 42 -9.77 5.89 12.06
N THR A 43 -9.95 5.37 10.85
CA THR A 43 -9.36 5.90 9.62
C THR A 43 -10.45 6.50 8.75
N SER A 44 -10.08 7.37 7.81
CA SER A 44 -11.03 7.97 6.87
C SER A 44 -11.91 6.93 6.17
N ILE A 45 -11.35 5.78 5.81
CA ILE A 45 -12.08 4.66 5.18
C ILE A 45 -13.13 4.07 6.13
N LEU A 46 -12.78 3.90 7.42
CA LEU A 46 -13.72 3.40 8.43
C LEU A 46 -14.85 4.41 8.67
N GLU A 47 -14.54 5.69 8.84
CA GLU A 47 -15.55 6.75 9.05
C GLU A 47 -16.50 6.91 7.86
N LEU A 48 -15.98 6.76 6.64
CA LEU A 48 -16.78 6.82 5.41
C LEU A 48 -17.56 5.53 5.12
N SER A 49 -17.41 4.49 5.94
CA SER A 49 -18.19 3.27 5.81
C SER A 49 -19.69 3.55 5.98
N ARG A 50 -20.53 2.81 5.23
CA ARG A 50 -21.99 2.96 5.31
C ARG A 50 -22.52 2.86 6.74
N GLN A 51 -21.96 1.95 7.55
CA GLN A 51 -22.38 1.74 8.93
C GLN A 51 -22.08 2.96 9.80
N ARG A 52 -20.85 3.51 9.74
CA ARG A 52 -20.48 4.71 10.49
C ARG A 52 -21.30 5.93 10.07
N LEU A 53 -21.51 6.13 8.76
CA LEU A 53 -22.37 7.19 8.25
C LEU A 53 -23.83 7.08 8.72
N GLN A 54 -24.38 5.87 8.81
CA GLN A 54 -25.74 5.67 9.33
C GLN A 54 -25.83 5.98 10.83
N LEU A 55 -24.85 5.55 11.62
CA LEU A 55 -24.77 5.88 13.04
C LEU A 55 -24.64 7.38 13.26
N ALA A 56 -23.79 8.06 12.50
CA ALA A 56 -23.60 9.51 12.58
C ALA A 56 -24.89 10.28 12.27
N LYS A 57 -25.74 9.78 11.35
CA LYS A 57 -27.05 10.38 11.05
C LYS A 57 -28.07 10.24 12.19
N GLN A 58 -27.96 9.17 12.98
CA GLN A 58 -28.87 8.90 14.09
C GLN A 58 -28.38 9.52 15.41
N ALA A 59 -27.11 9.93 15.46
CA ALA A 59 -26.53 10.54 16.65
C ALA A 59 -27.23 11.87 16.99
N PRO A 60 -27.59 12.10 18.27
CA PRO A 60 -28.12 13.38 18.69
C PRO A 60 -27.07 14.49 18.50
N PRO A 61 -27.50 15.72 18.20
CA PRO A 61 -26.57 16.83 18.02
C PRO A 61 -25.81 17.12 19.31
N LEU A 62 -24.49 17.22 19.18
CA LEU A 62 -23.58 17.59 20.27
C LEU A 62 -23.75 19.07 20.63
N ASN A 63 -23.50 19.42 21.88
CA ASN A 63 -23.30 20.81 22.25
C ASN A 63 -22.01 21.37 21.63
N LEU A 64 -21.87 22.70 21.59
CA LEU A 64 -20.75 23.36 20.91
C LEU A 64 -19.38 22.92 21.45
N SER A 65 -19.21 22.81 22.77
CA SER A 65 -17.93 22.42 23.37
C SER A 65 -17.54 21.00 22.96
N ALA A 66 -18.47 20.06 23.12
CA ALA A 66 -18.26 18.66 22.75
C ALA A 66 -17.99 18.51 21.24
N ARG A 67 -18.65 19.33 20.41
CA ARG A 67 -18.40 19.33 18.96
C ARG A 67 -17.01 19.85 18.61
N VAL A 68 -16.52 20.88 19.30
CA VAL A 68 -15.16 21.41 19.10
C VAL A 68 -14.11 20.38 19.50
N GLU A 69 -14.28 19.71 20.62
CA GLU A 69 -13.38 18.63 21.08
C GLU A 69 -13.33 17.46 20.09
N GLU A 70 -14.50 17.02 19.61
CA GLU A 70 -14.60 15.96 18.60
C GLU A 70 -13.88 16.34 17.31
N LEU A 71 -14.15 17.52 16.76
CA LEU A 71 -13.51 17.99 15.52
C LEU A 71 -12.00 18.19 15.68
N THR A 72 -11.56 18.64 16.86
CA THR A 72 -10.13 18.80 17.15
C THR A 72 -9.40 17.45 17.16
N ARG A 73 -10.02 16.44 17.78
CA ARG A 73 -9.52 15.07 17.80
C ARG A 73 -9.49 14.46 16.38
N GLU A 74 -10.58 14.60 15.63
CA GLU A 74 -10.68 14.09 14.25
C GLU A 74 -9.66 14.74 13.32
N LEU A 75 -9.47 16.07 13.42
CA LEU A 75 -8.42 16.77 12.69
C LEU A 75 -7.03 16.23 13.03
N GLY A 76 -6.78 15.88 14.29
CA GLY A 76 -5.56 15.24 14.74
C GLY A 76 -5.34 13.88 14.05
N HIS A 77 -6.36 13.03 14.04
CA HIS A 77 -6.32 11.72 13.37
C HIS A 77 -6.04 11.87 11.87
N GLN A 78 -6.77 12.74 11.17
CA GLN A 78 -6.63 12.96 9.73
C GLN A 78 -5.24 13.48 9.36
N ARG A 79 -4.65 14.37 10.17
CA ARG A 79 -3.28 14.85 9.95
C ARG A 79 -2.27 13.71 10.01
N GLN A 80 -2.43 12.80 10.96
CA GLN A 80 -1.53 11.66 11.11
C GLN A 80 -1.73 10.63 9.99
N GLU A 81 -2.97 10.40 9.57
CA GLU A 81 -3.29 9.54 8.41
C GLU A 81 -2.66 10.09 7.12
N ILE A 82 -2.79 11.39 6.88
CA ILE A 82 -2.15 12.07 5.74
C ILE A 82 -0.63 11.94 5.82
N GLN A 83 -0.04 12.09 7.01
CA GLN A 83 1.40 11.95 7.21
C GLN A 83 1.88 10.54 6.85
N PHE A 84 1.17 9.50 7.31
CA PHE A 84 1.47 8.11 6.98
C PHE A 84 1.44 7.87 5.46
N TYR A 85 0.34 8.25 4.78
CA TYR A 85 0.23 8.05 3.34
C TYR A 85 1.24 8.85 2.53
N ARG A 86 1.62 10.06 2.97
CA ARG A 86 2.71 10.82 2.36
C ARG A 86 4.04 10.09 2.46
N GLN A 87 4.39 9.57 3.63
CA GLN A 87 5.62 8.81 3.81
C GLN A 87 5.65 7.55 2.94
N ALA A 88 4.54 6.80 2.89
CA ALA A 88 4.43 5.62 2.04
C ALA A 88 4.56 5.95 0.55
N PHE A 89 3.88 7.02 0.10
CA PHE A 89 3.96 7.48 -1.28
C PHE A 89 5.36 7.95 -1.65
N GLU A 90 6.00 8.80 -0.84
CA GLU A 90 7.37 9.27 -1.05
C GLU A 90 8.36 8.11 -1.13
N ASN A 91 8.21 7.10 -0.25
CA ASN A 91 9.04 5.90 -0.29
C ASN A 91 8.90 5.15 -1.61
N LEU A 92 7.67 4.94 -2.06
CA LEU A 92 7.38 4.30 -3.34
C LEU A 92 7.96 5.09 -4.52
N GLN A 93 7.81 6.43 -4.53
CA GLN A 93 8.35 7.27 -5.59
C GLN A 93 9.87 7.16 -5.67
N ARG A 94 10.58 7.27 -4.53
CA ARG A 94 12.04 7.15 -4.47
C ARG A 94 12.52 5.81 -4.99
N PHE A 95 11.89 4.71 -4.55
CA PHE A 95 12.26 3.38 -5.04
C PHE A 95 12.04 3.26 -6.55
N ARG A 96 10.92 3.79 -7.05
CA ARG A 96 10.59 3.77 -8.48
C ARG A 96 11.58 4.58 -9.32
N GLU A 97 11.99 5.76 -8.85
CA GLU A 97 13.03 6.58 -9.48
C GLU A 97 14.34 5.80 -9.61
N THR A 98 14.82 5.18 -8.54
CA THR A 98 16.03 4.34 -8.58
C THR A 98 15.91 3.20 -9.59
N VAL A 99 14.76 2.52 -9.64
CA VAL A 99 14.54 1.44 -10.61
C VAL A 99 14.61 1.96 -12.05
N TYR A 100 14.01 3.12 -12.32
CA TYR A 100 14.08 3.74 -13.65
C TYR A 100 15.51 4.10 -14.02
N ASP A 101 16.24 4.76 -13.12
CA ASP A 101 17.63 5.16 -13.37
C ASP A 101 18.52 3.94 -13.66
N LEU A 102 18.40 2.88 -12.85
CA LEU A 102 19.14 1.64 -13.05
C LEU A 102 18.75 0.95 -14.37
N SER A 103 17.46 0.97 -14.74
CA SER A 103 17.01 0.42 -16.02
C SER A 103 17.62 1.14 -17.22
N GLN A 104 17.73 2.47 -17.15
CA GLN A 104 18.33 3.30 -18.19
C GLN A 104 19.83 3.05 -18.29
N GLN A 105 20.51 2.92 -17.15
CA GLN A 105 21.92 2.59 -17.10
C GLN A 105 22.22 1.23 -17.75
N LEU A 106 21.42 0.20 -17.44
CA LEU A 106 21.55 -1.12 -18.09
C LEU A 106 21.30 -1.05 -19.59
N PHE A 107 20.26 -0.34 -20.00
CA PHE A 107 19.93 -0.17 -21.42
C PHE A 107 21.09 0.48 -22.20
N LEU A 108 21.66 1.55 -21.65
CA LEU A 108 22.80 2.25 -22.26
C LEU A 108 24.06 1.40 -22.26
N ALA A 109 24.36 0.71 -21.15
CA ALA A 109 25.52 -0.18 -21.06
C ALA A 109 25.45 -1.32 -22.07
N HIS A 110 24.26 -1.89 -22.27
CA HIS A 110 24.02 -2.93 -23.27
C HIS A 110 24.18 -2.40 -24.71
N TYR A 111 23.71 -1.19 -24.99
CA TYR A 111 23.72 -0.64 -26.35
C TYR A 111 25.07 -0.03 -26.76
N LEU A 112 25.80 0.59 -25.83
CA LEU A 112 27.01 1.37 -26.13
C LEU A 112 28.30 0.58 -25.86
N ASP A 113 28.45 -0.01 -24.68
CA ASP A 113 29.77 -0.44 -24.19
C ASP A 113 29.92 -1.97 -24.01
N HIS A 114 28.84 -2.75 -24.14
CA HIS A 114 28.83 -4.22 -23.91
C HIS A 114 29.47 -4.61 -22.56
N ASP A 115 29.40 -3.73 -21.56
CA ASP A 115 30.00 -3.94 -20.24
C ASP A 115 29.15 -4.91 -19.42
N VAL A 116 29.56 -6.18 -19.43
CA VAL A 116 28.91 -7.26 -18.68
C VAL A 116 29.13 -7.12 -17.16
N GLY A 117 30.19 -6.44 -16.71
CA GLY A 117 30.50 -6.24 -15.29
C GLY A 117 29.53 -5.29 -14.60
N ARG A 118 28.90 -4.39 -15.36
CA ARG A 118 27.92 -3.42 -14.86
C ARG A 118 26.62 -4.04 -14.35
N LEU A 119 26.31 -5.27 -14.76
CA LEU A 119 25.10 -5.96 -14.31
C LEU A 119 25.14 -6.26 -12.81
N ASP A 120 26.28 -6.72 -12.30
CA ASP A 120 26.44 -7.05 -10.88
C ASP A 120 26.29 -5.80 -10.00
N ASP A 121 26.84 -4.67 -10.44
CA ASP A 121 26.70 -3.38 -9.76
C ASP A 121 25.25 -2.90 -9.72
N VAL A 122 24.51 -3.05 -10.82
CA VAL A 122 23.09 -2.68 -10.88
C VAL A 122 22.24 -3.59 -9.99
N ILE A 123 22.53 -4.90 -9.97
CA ILE A 123 21.85 -5.85 -9.10
C ILE A 123 22.10 -5.48 -7.62
N ALA A 124 23.33 -5.14 -7.26
CA ALA A 124 23.67 -4.71 -5.90
C ALA A 124 22.91 -3.42 -5.52
N GLN A 125 22.88 -2.42 -6.40
CA GLN A 125 22.15 -1.17 -6.17
C GLN A 125 20.64 -1.39 -6.00
N LEU A 126 20.03 -2.24 -6.84
CA LEU A 126 18.61 -2.56 -6.75
C LEU A 126 18.27 -3.26 -5.44
N ARG A 127 19.11 -4.20 -4.99
CA ARG A 127 18.93 -4.88 -3.69
C ARG A 127 18.98 -3.90 -2.53
N ASN A 128 19.99 -3.02 -2.51
CA ASN A 128 20.13 -2.00 -1.49
C ASN A 128 18.93 -1.04 -1.47
N ALA A 129 18.48 -0.59 -2.64
CA ALA A 129 17.31 0.28 -2.76
C ALA A 129 16.02 -0.40 -2.28
N LEU A 130 15.85 -1.70 -2.57
CA LEU A 130 14.70 -2.47 -2.09
C LEU A 130 14.74 -2.63 -0.58
N GLU A 131 15.90 -2.92 0.01
CA GLU A 131 16.07 -3.03 1.46
C GLU A 131 15.81 -1.70 2.17
N ASP A 132 16.31 -0.59 1.63
CA ASP A 132 16.02 0.74 2.16
C ASP A 132 14.52 1.08 2.07
N SER A 133 13.89 0.77 0.94
CA SER A 133 12.45 0.94 0.75
C SER A 133 11.64 0.14 1.78
N LYS A 134 11.96 -1.13 1.98
CA LYS A 134 11.31 -1.99 2.98
C LYS A 134 11.47 -1.45 4.40
N ARG A 135 12.67 -0.97 4.75
CA ARG A 135 12.96 -0.38 6.06
C ARG A 135 12.11 0.86 6.33
N ARG A 136 11.98 1.74 5.33
CA ARG A 136 11.17 2.96 5.43
C ARG A 136 9.68 2.65 5.51
N GLU A 137 9.19 1.71 4.71
CA GLU A 137 7.81 1.24 4.76
C GLU A 137 7.49 0.66 6.14
N PHE A 138 8.36 -0.22 6.66
CA PHE A 138 8.21 -0.80 7.99
C PHE A 138 8.18 0.29 9.07
N LYS A 139 9.09 1.27 9.00
CA LYS A 139 9.11 2.40 9.92
C LYS A 139 7.80 3.19 9.86
N ALA A 140 7.33 3.57 8.68
CA ALA A 140 6.09 4.33 8.51
C ALA A 140 4.89 3.56 9.07
N LYS A 141 4.80 2.25 8.80
CA LYS A 141 3.76 1.38 9.35
C LYS A 141 3.84 1.29 10.87
N ARG A 142 5.03 1.13 11.43
CA ARG A 142 5.25 1.06 12.88
C ARG A 142 4.84 2.35 13.56
N ASP A 143 5.30 3.49 13.07
CA ASP A 143 4.98 4.79 13.65
C ASP A 143 3.45 5.06 13.60
N TRP A 144 2.77 4.59 12.54
CA TRP A 144 1.32 4.66 12.43
C TRP A 144 0.59 3.71 13.40
N MET A 145 1.09 2.48 13.59
CA MET A 145 0.55 1.55 14.59
C MET A 145 0.73 2.08 16.02
N GLU A 146 1.90 2.66 16.32
CA GLU A 146 2.21 3.27 17.61
C GLU A 146 1.27 4.43 17.94
N PHE A 147 0.94 5.28 16.95
CA PHE A 147 -0.04 6.35 17.11
C PHE A 147 -1.40 5.84 17.60
N TRP A 148 -1.83 4.67 17.12
CA TRP A 148 -3.08 4.01 17.53
C TRP A 148 -2.94 3.10 18.75
N GLY A 149 -1.77 3.06 19.40
CA GLY A 149 -1.51 2.19 20.54
C GLY A 149 -1.48 0.69 20.20
N ILE A 150 -1.24 0.34 18.94
CA ILE A 150 -1.13 -1.05 18.49
C ILE A 150 0.31 -1.53 18.70
N ASP A 151 0.47 -2.62 19.45
CA ASP A 151 1.77 -3.28 19.60
C ASP A 151 2.19 -3.99 18.28
N HIS A 152 3.30 -3.52 17.71
CA HIS A 152 3.87 -4.02 16.46
C HIS A 152 4.64 -5.33 16.64
N ILE A 153 5.15 -5.63 17.84
CA ILE A 153 5.95 -6.83 18.15
C ILE A 153 5.04 -8.07 18.14
N ALA A 154 3.83 -7.96 18.69
CA ALA A 154 2.82 -9.02 18.67
C ALA A 154 2.24 -9.32 17.26
N GLN A 155 2.55 -8.49 16.26
CA GLN A 155 2.10 -8.67 14.88
C GLN A 155 3.14 -9.27 13.95
N GLU A 156 4.42 -8.93 14.09
CA GLU A 156 5.49 -9.62 13.33
C GLU A 156 5.48 -11.13 13.61
N LEU A 157 5.24 -11.52 14.86
CA LEU A 157 5.10 -12.93 15.26
C LEU A 157 3.87 -13.62 14.64
N ARG A 158 2.82 -12.87 14.31
CA ARG A 158 1.63 -13.39 13.61
C ARG A 158 1.77 -13.41 12.09
N GLY A 159 2.56 -12.49 11.53
CA GLY A 159 2.83 -12.39 10.09
C GLY A 159 3.85 -13.41 9.57
N ASN A 160 4.66 -14.01 10.45
CA ASN A 160 5.62 -15.07 10.10
C ASN A 160 5.00 -16.49 10.05
N VAL A 161 3.67 -16.60 10.10
CA VAL A 161 2.92 -17.86 9.95
C VAL A 161 2.10 -17.80 8.66
N VAL A 162 2.77 -17.80 7.50
CA VAL A 162 2.24 -18.24 6.20
C VAL A 162 3.37 -18.86 5.39
#